data_AF-A0A448X1C3-F1
#
_entry.id   AF-A0A448X1C3-F1
#
_cell.length_a   1.000
_cell.length_b   1.000
_cell.length_c   1.000
_cell.angle_alpha   90.00
_cell.angle_beta   90.00
_cell.angle_gamma   90.00
#
_symmetry.space_group_name_H-M   'P 1'
#
loop_
_entity.id
_entity.type
_entity.pdbx_description
1 polymer ?
#
loop_
_entity_poly.entity_id
_entity_poly.type
_entity_poly.pdbx_seq_one_letter_code
_entity_poly.pdbx_strand_id
1 'polypeptide(L)'
;MDHMRAVKDYARSSADQAAPLPDELRPPEVLERTVTYLLAAIADRAEQEESTRSLWKAWYEFLWTRTRAIRKDVAQQGLCSPAIVRVMEAIARFHVFCAARLVDQPVDAFDPRINSENLTQCLQTLKEMYDDLRVQASARLSGTVAGRFQSPSSVEIDCPFEPEFRAYSILMSLNEYSVLK
;
A
#
# COMPACT_ATOMS: atom_id res chain seq x y z
N MET A 1 4.92 -5.34 26.88
CA MET A 1 4.46 -5.40 25.48
C MET A 1 3.57 -6.62 25.36
N ASP A 2 2.35 -6.49 24.84
CA ASP A 2 1.53 -7.66 24.50
C ASP A 2 1.94 -8.17 23.11
N HIS A 3 2.64 -9.30 23.08
CA HIS A 3 3.19 -9.87 21.84
C HIS A 3 2.10 -10.28 20.83
N MET A 4 0.87 -10.51 21.27
CA MET A 4 -0.24 -10.89 20.38
C MET A 4 -0.87 -9.70 19.66
N ARG A 5 -0.55 -8.46 20.10
CA ARG A 5 -1.12 -7.22 19.55
C ARG A 5 -0.05 -6.25 19.02
N ALA A 6 1.23 -6.52 19.29
CA ALA A 6 2.33 -5.69 18.85
C ALA A 6 2.47 -5.73 17.32
N VAL A 7 2.60 -4.56 16.71
CA VAL A 7 2.87 -4.41 15.26
C VAL A 7 4.18 -3.65 15.09
N LYS A 8 5.06 -4.16 14.22
CA LYS A 8 6.37 -3.59 13.89
C LYS A 8 6.25 -2.12 13.46
N ASP A 9 6.97 -1.25 14.15
CA ASP A 9 7.05 0.18 13.82
C ASP A 9 7.97 0.44 12.61
N TYR A 10 7.80 1.60 11.97
CA TYR A 10 8.69 2.06 10.92
C TYR A 10 10.00 2.56 11.51
N ALA A 11 11.10 1.87 11.19
CA ALA A 11 12.45 2.36 11.41
C ALA A 11 12.95 3.07 10.15
N ARG A 12 13.40 4.33 10.30
CA ARG A 12 14.06 5.09 9.22
C ARG A 12 15.35 4.39 8.80
N SER A 13 15.65 4.40 7.51
CA SER A 13 16.94 3.93 7.01
C SER A 13 18.04 4.93 7.36
N SER A 14 19.18 4.46 7.86
CA SER A 14 20.43 5.24 7.95
C SER A 14 21.43 4.74 6.91
N ALA A 15 22.41 5.59 6.53
CA ALA A 15 23.42 5.22 5.54
C ALA A 15 24.27 4.02 5.97
N ASP A 16 24.50 3.88 7.29
CA ASP A 16 25.26 2.78 7.88
C ASP A 16 24.37 1.59 8.31
N GLN A 17 23.07 1.60 7.99
CA GLN A 17 22.19 0.51 8.37
C GLN A 17 22.54 -0.73 7.54
N ALA A 18 22.96 -1.81 8.21
CA ALA A 18 23.15 -3.11 7.60
C ALA A 18 21.86 -3.58 6.90
N ALA A 19 22.03 -4.44 5.88
CA ALA A 19 20.88 -5.11 5.28
C ALA A 19 20.08 -5.85 6.38
N PRO A 20 18.74 -5.73 6.38
CA PRO A 20 17.93 -6.36 7.40
C PRO A 20 18.12 -7.88 7.38
N LEU A 21 18.12 -8.49 8.56
CA LEU A 21 18.15 -9.95 8.69
C LEU A 21 16.80 -10.53 8.22
N PRO A 22 16.76 -11.81 7.77
CA PRO A 22 15.51 -12.44 7.32
C PRO A 22 14.38 -12.42 8.35
N ASP A 23 14.70 -12.58 9.64
CA ASP A 23 13.75 -12.56 10.76
C ASP A 23 13.29 -11.14 11.14
N GLU A 24 13.96 -10.10 10.65
CA GLU A 24 13.52 -8.72 10.77
C GLU A 24 12.46 -8.36 9.72
N LEU A 25 12.26 -9.18 8.69
CA LEU A 25 11.33 -8.94 7.59
C LEU A 25 10.09 -9.85 7.73
N ARG A 26 8.90 -9.27 7.64
CA ARG A 26 7.66 -10.07 7.64
C ARG A 26 7.49 -10.77 6.30
N PRO A 27 7.27 -12.10 6.26
CA PRO A 27 6.96 -12.80 5.02
C PRO A 27 5.56 -12.41 4.48
N PRO A 28 5.26 -12.70 3.21
CA PRO A 28 4.03 -12.27 2.54
C PRO A 28 2.73 -12.52 3.33
N GLU A 29 2.56 -13.74 3.85
CA GLU A 29 1.38 -14.14 4.61
C GLU A 29 1.24 -13.39 5.93
N VAL A 30 2.36 -12.96 6.53
CA VAL A 30 2.35 -12.13 7.75
C VAL A 30 2.04 -10.68 7.40
N LEU A 31 2.49 -10.16 6.25
CA LEU A 31 2.12 -8.83 5.77
C LEU A 31 0.61 -8.73 5.53
N GLU A 32 0.01 -9.72 4.84
CA GLU A 32 -1.44 -9.82 4.65
C GLU A 32 -2.19 -9.82 5.98
N ARG A 33 -1.84 -10.75 6.89
CA ARG A 33 -2.45 -10.83 8.23
C ARG A 33 -2.30 -9.53 9.01
N THR A 34 -1.16 -8.86 8.88
CA THR A 34 -0.93 -7.59 9.59
C THR A 34 -1.87 -6.50 9.08
N VAL A 35 -1.98 -6.29 7.77
CA VAL A 35 -2.89 -5.28 7.23
C VAL A 35 -4.34 -5.62 7.57
N THR A 36 -4.75 -6.89 7.45
CA THR A 36 -6.09 -7.32 7.86
C THR A 36 -6.35 -7.01 9.33
N TYR A 37 -5.41 -7.27 10.23
CA TYR A 37 -5.54 -6.91 11.64
C TYR A 37 -5.65 -5.39 11.85
N LEU A 38 -4.79 -4.59 11.21
CA LEU A 38 -4.83 -3.13 11.33
C LEU A 38 -6.20 -2.58 10.89
N LEU A 39 -6.74 -3.07 9.78
CA LEU A 39 -8.02 -2.61 9.27
C LEU A 39 -9.20 -3.11 10.11
N ALA A 40 -9.27 -4.42 10.37
CA ALA A 40 -10.42 -5.02 11.04
C ALA A 40 -10.48 -4.69 12.55
N ALA A 41 -9.34 -4.48 13.21
CA ALA A 41 -9.30 -4.33 14.66
C ALA A 41 -8.98 -2.91 15.13
N ILE A 42 -8.44 -2.03 14.28
CA ILE A 42 -7.91 -0.72 14.71
C ILE A 42 -8.49 0.45 13.90
N ALA A 43 -8.72 0.30 12.59
CA ALA A 43 -9.15 1.42 11.75
C ALA A 43 -10.43 2.09 12.26
N ASP A 44 -11.45 1.32 12.64
CA ASP A 44 -12.74 1.88 13.06
C ASP A 44 -12.74 2.49 14.48
N ARG A 45 -11.70 2.25 15.29
CA ARG A 45 -11.68 2.68 16.69
C ARG A 45 -11.73 4.20 16.86
N ALA A 46 -11.18 4.95 15.91
CA ALA A 46 -11.20 6.40 15.98
C ALA A 46 -12.60 7.00 15.80
N GLU A 47 -13.52 6.25 15.19
CA GLU A 47 -14.91 6.70 14.99
C GLU A 47 -15.86 6.26 16.11
N GLN A 48 -15.57 5.14 16.78
CA GLN A 48 -16.49 4.51 17.72
C GLN A 48 -16.59 5.21 19.08
N GLU A 49 -15.61 6.04 19.43
CA GLU A 49 -15.56 6.68 20.74
C GLU A 49 -15.60 8.20 20.56
N GLU A 50 -16.68 8.84 21.04
CA GLU A 50 -16.86 10.30 20.90
C GLU A 50 -15.79 11.11 21.66
N SER A 51 -15.22 10.53 22.73
CA SER A 51 -14.05 11.05 23.45
C SER A 51 -12.74 11.00 22.64
N THR A 52 -12.72 10.20 21.57
CA THR A 52 -11.52 9.75 20.85
C THR A 52 -11.31 10.54 19.56
N ARG A 53 -12.19 11.51 19.23
CA ARG A 53 -11.86 12.57 18.25
C ARG A 53 -10.62 13.36 18.67
N SER A 54 -10.32 13.46 19.97
CA SER A 54 -9.06 14.03 20.47
C SER A 54 -7.82 13.16 20.14
N LEU A 55 -8.01 11.94 19.67
CA LEU A 55 -6.99 10.92 19.42
C LEU A 55 -6.73 10.66 17.94
N TRP A 56 -7.35 11.43 17.01
CA TRP A 56 -7.11 11.29 15.56
C TRP A 56 -5.62 11.33 15.20
N LYS A 57 -4.85 12.23 15.84
CA LYS A 57 -3.41 12.33 15.67
C LYS A 57 -2.70 11.01 16.01
N ALA A 58 -2.93 10.49 17.21
CA ALA A 58 -2.29 9.27 17.69
C ALA A 58 -2.72 8.04 16.87
N TRP A 59 -4.00 7.97 16.49
CA TRP A 59 -4.54 6.92 15.64
C TRP A 59 -3.92 6.94 14.23
N TYR A 60 -3.87 8.13 13.60
CA TYR A 60 -3.29 8.30 12.27
C TYR A 60 -1.79 7.99 12.30
N GLU A 61 -1.05 8.54 13.27
CA GLU A 61 0.38 8.28 13.44
C GLU A 61 0.66 6.79 13.63
N PHE A 62 -0.14 6.10 14.44
CA PHE A 62 -0.02 4.66 14.63
C PHE A 62 -0.23 3.91 13.31
N LEU A 63 -1.37 4.08 12.64
CA LEU A 63 -1.65 3.34 11.41
C LEU A 63 -0.66 3.68 10.30
N TRP A 64 -0.34 4.96 10.11
CA TRP A 64 0.58 5.42 9.08
C TRP A 64 1.98 4.83 9.25
N THR A 65 2.52 4.81 10.47
CA THR A 65 3.84 4.23 10.72
C THR A 65 3.85 2.71 10.48
N ARG A 66 2.78 2.00 10.87
CA ARG A 66 2.68 0.54 10.63
C ARG A 66 2.49 0.19 9.17
N THR A 67 1.66 0.92 8.42
CA THR A 67 1.50 0.72 6.98
C THR A 67 2.78 1.09 6.21
N ARG A 68 3.50 2.13 6.65
CA ARG A 68 4.82 2.47 6.09
C ARG A 68 5.87 1.39 6.34
N ALA A 69 5.87 0.77 7.53
CA ALA A 69 6.73 -0.38 7.80
C ALA A 69 6.41 -1.58 6.90
N ILE A 70 5.13 -1.84 6.63
CA ILE A 70 4.68 -2.92 5.71
C ILE A 70 5.19 -2.65 4.30
N ARG A 71 5.01 -1.43 3.79
CA ARG A 71 5.55 -1.02 2.47
C ARG A 71 7.08 -1.16 2.40
N LYS A 72 7.78 -0.83 3.49
CA LYS A 72 9.24 -1.01 3.58
C LYS A 72 9.63 -2.49 3.45
N ASP A 73 8.95 -3.38 4.19
CA ASP A 73 9.22 -4.82 4.12
C ASP A 73 8.95 -5.40 2.72
N VAL A 74 7.88 -4.93 2.05
CA VAL A 74 7.55 -5.28 0.65
C VAL A 74 8.69 -4.88 -0.29
N ALA A 75 9.14 -3.63 -0.21
CA ALA A 75 10.20 -3.11 -1.06
C ALA A 75 11.55 -3.79 -0.82
N GLN A 76 11.92 -4.01 0.45
CA GLN A 76 13.20 -4.66 0.82
C GLN A 76 13.29 -6.12 0.36
N GLN A 77 12.14 -6.81 0.27
CA GLN A 77 12.07 -8.19 -0.20
C GLN A 77 11.79 -8.30 -1.70
N GLY A 78 11.52 -7.19 -2.40
CA GLY A 78 11.16 -7.21 -3.83
C GLY A 78 9.89 -8.02 -4.11
N LEU A 79 8.92 -8.00 -3.21
CA LEU A 79 7.72 -8.85 -3.32
C LEU A 79 6.76 -8.31 -4.38
N CYS A 80 6.34 -9.18 -5.31
CA CYS A 80 5.35 -8.86 -6.32
C CYS A 80 4.46 -10.08 -6.58
N SER A 81 3.24 -10.04 -6.05
CA SER A 81 2.23 -11.10 -6.20
C SER A 81 0.82 -10.51 -6.02
N PRO A 82 -0.26 -11.18 -6.49
CA PRO A 82 -1.63 -10.72 -6.28
C PRO A 82 -1.98 -10.47 -4.80
N ALA A 83 -1.43 -11.28 -3.90
CA ALA A 83 -1.57 -11.10 -2.45
C ALA A 83 -0.95 -9.78 -1.95
N ILE A 84 0.27 -9.48 -2.39
CA ILE A 84 0.96 -8.25 -2.01
C ILE A 84 0.34 -7.02 -2.67
N VAL A 85 -0.19 -7.16 -3.87
CA VAL A 85 -1.00 -6.11 -4.50
C VAL A 85 -2.18 -5.75 -3.60
N ARG A 86 -2.97 -6.71 -3.12
CA ARG A 86 -4.09 -6.44 -2.18
C ARG A 86 -3.65 -5.73 -0.90
N VAL A 87 -2.46 -6.05 -0.38
CA VAL A 87 -1.87 -5.35 0.78
C VAL A 87 -1.61 -3.88 0.44
N MET A 88 -0.99 -3.60 -0.71
CA MET A 88 -0.68 -2.25 -1.16
C MET A 88 -1.94 -1.44 -1.48
N GLU A 89 -2.94 -2.06 -2.11
CA GLU A 89 -4.25 -1.49 -2.39
C GLU A 89 -4.96 -1.05 -1.11
N ALA A 90 -4.96 -1.91 -0.08
CA ALA A 90 -5.56 -1.62 1.21
C ALA A 90 -4.89 -0.41 1.91
N ILE A 91 -3.56 -0.28 1.78
CA ILE A 91 -2.81 0.87 2.32
C ILE A 91 -3.14 2.15 1.53
N ALA A 92 -3.26 2.07 0.21
CA ALA A 92 -3.69 3.21 -0.60
C ALA A 92 -5.11 3.67 -0.22
N ARG A 93 -6.06 2.74 -0.04
CA ARG A 93 -7.42 3.07 0.44
C ARG A 93 -7.42 3.72 1.82
N PHE A 94 -6.54 3.29 2.73
CA PHE A 94 -6.35 3.96 4.03
C PHE A 94 -5.94 5.44 3.86
N HIS A 95 -5.01 5.75 2.96
CA HIS A 95 -4.61 7.13 2.70
C HIS A 95 -5.70 7.97 2.04
N VAL A 96 -6.50 7.37 1.14
CA VAL A 96 -7.69 8.02 0.57
C VAL A 96 -8.71 8.35 1.67
N PHE A 97 -8.99 7.39 2.56
CA PHE A 97 -9.87 7.60 3.71
C PHE A 97 -9.37 8.75 4.58
N CYS A 98 -8.09 8.77 4.94
CA CYS A 98 -7.53 9.83 5.78
C CYS A 98 -7.61 11.22 5.11
N ALA A 99 -7.37 11.30 3.80
CA ALA A 99 -7.48 12.54 3.05
C ALA A 99 -8.89 13.16 3.14
N ALA A 100 -9.93 12.33 3.08
CA ALA A 100 -11.31 12.80 3.22
C ALA A 100 -11.70 13.05 4.68
N ARG A 101 -11.33 12.14 5.59
CA ARG A 101 -11.84 12.12 6.96
C ARG A 101 -11.13 13.11 7.89
N LEU A 102 -9.84 13.36 7.66
CA LEU A 102 -9.00 14.20 8.51
C LEU A 102 -8.78 15.60 7.93
N VAL A 103 -9.54 16.00 6.90
CA VAL A 103 -9.37 17.29 6.21
C VAL A 103 -9.51 18.51 7.14
N ASP A 104 -10.35 18.41 8.16
CA ASP A 104 -10.60 19.48 9.14
C ASP A 104 -9.69 19.40 10.38
N GLN A 105 -8.77 18.42 10.43
CA GLN A 105 -7.82 18.31 11.54
C GLN A 105 -6.68 19.33 11.38
N PRO A 106 -6.11 19.82 12.50
CA PRO A 106 -4.98 20.74 12.42
C PRO A 106 -3.75 20.05 11.81
N VAL A 107 -2.89 20.83 11.15
CA VAL A 107 -1.73 20.32 10.40
C VAL A 107 -0.77 19.50 11.27
N ASP A 108 -0.67 19.81 12.56
CA ASP A 108 0.17 19.05 13.49
C ASP A 108 -0.42 17.66 13.84
N ALA A 109 -1.72 17.46 13.64
CA ALA A 109 -2.40 16.18 13.78
C ALA A 109 -2.45 15.39 12.47
N PHE A 110 -2.63 16.09 11.34
CA PHE A 110 -2.66 15.52 10.00
C PHE A 110 -2.10 16.52 8.99
N ASP A 111 -0.98 16.18 8.35
CA ASP A 111 -0.44 16.94 7.21
C ASP A 111 -0.99 16.35 5.89
N PRO A 112 -1.92 17.03 5.19
CA PRO A 112 -2.52 16.51 3.98
C PRO A 112 -1.51 16.31 2.84
N ARG A 113 -0.43 17.09 2.80
CA ARG A 113 0.62 16.96 1.80
C ARG A 113 1.42 15.69 2.03
N ILE A 114 1.82 15.41 3.28
CA ILE A 114 2.52 14.16 3.61
C ILE A 114 1.63 12.95 3.31
N ASN A 115 0.34 13.00 3.64
CA ASN A 115 -0.59 11.92 3.30
C ASN A 115 -0.68 11.71 1.78
N SER A 116 -0.83 12.80 1.03
CA SER A 116 -0.89 12.77 -0.45
C SER A 116 0.39 12.21 -1.06
N GLU A 117 1.57 12.58 -0.56
CA GLU A 117 2.86 12.02 -1.00
C GLU A 117 2.92 10.50 -0.76
N ASN A 118 2.43 10.02 0.39
CA ASN A 118 2.39 8.59 0.67
C ASN A 118 1.40 7.86 -0.24
N LEU A 119 0.24 8.46 -0.52
CA LEU A 119 -0.74 7.91 -1.46
C LEU A 119 -0.13 7.81 -2.87
N THR A 120 0.49 8.87 -3.38
CA THR A 120 1.15 8.87 -4.70
C THR A 120 2.21 7.78 -4.79
N GLN A 121 3.03 7.60 -3.75
CA GLN A 121 4.02 6.51 -3.75
C GLN A 121 3.35 5.12 -3.73
N CYS A 122 2.24 4.93 -3.00
CA CYS A 122 1.50 3.66 -3.05
C CYS A 122 0.96 3.38 -4.45
N LEU A 123 0.38 4.39 -5.09
CA LEU A 123 -0.17 4.29 -6.45
C LEU A 123 0.91 4.00 -7.50
N GLN A 124 2.09 4.61 -7.35
CA GLN A 124 3.24 4.32 -8.20
C GLN A 124 3.71 2.86 -8.04
N THR A 125 3.86 2.38 -6.80
CA THR A 125 4.21 0.98 -6.55
C THR A 125 3.15 0.02 -7.09
N LEU A 126 1.86 0.33 -6.94
CA LEU A 126 0.78 -0.48 -7.50
C LEU A 126 0.85 -0.55 -9.02
N LYS A 127 1.07 0.58 -9.70
CA LYS A 127 1.25 0.63 -11.15
C LYS A 127 2.38 -0.30 -11.60
N GLU A 128 3.55 -0.20 -10.96
CA GLU A 128 4.70 -1.06 -11.24
C GLU A 128 4.37 -2.55 -11.02
N MET A 129 3.71 -2.89 -9.91
CA MET A 129 3.31 -4.27 -9.62
C MET A 129 2.32 -4.83 -10.66
N TYR A 130 1.32 -4.05 -11.09
CA TYR A 130 0.38 -4.50 -12.12
C TYR A 130 1.08 -4.78 -13.44
N ASP A 131 2.00 -3.89 -13.84
CA ASP A 131 2.77 -4.05 -15.08
C ASP A 131 3.72 -5.27 -14.98
N ASP A 132 4.41 -5.45 -13.86
CA ASP A 132 5.28 -6.60 -13.59
C ASP A 132 4.51 -7.92 -13.64
N LEU A 133 3.32 -7.99 -13.02
CA LEU A 133 2.49 -9.19 -13.04
C LEU A 133 2.00 -9.52 -14.46
N ARG A 134 1.70 -8.50 -15.27
CA ARG A 134 1.31 -8.69 -16.68
C ARG A 134 2.47 -9.23 -17.52
N VAL A 135 3.68 -8.73 -17.29
CA VAL A 135 4.91 -9.25 -17.93
C VAL A 135 5.17 -10.70 -17.52
N GLN A 136 5.10 -11.01 -16.22
CA GLN A 136 5.29 -12.36 -15.70
C GLN A 136 4.26 -13.35 -16.26
N ALA A 137 2.98 -12.97 -16.32
CA ALA A 137 1.93 -13.80 -16.88
C ALA A 137 2.16 -14.07 -18.39
N SER A 138 2.56 -13.05 -19.14
CA SER A 138 2.91 -13.18 -20.56
C SER A 138 4.10 -14.13 -20.78
N ALA A 139 5.15 -14.02 -19.95
CA ALA A 139 6.32 -14.90 -20.02
C ALA A 139 5.97 -16.37 -19.76
N ARG A 140 5.10 -16.65 -18.78
CA ARG A 140 4.61 -18.02 -18.48
C ARG A 140 3.84 -18.63 -19.65
N LEU A 141 3.02 -17.83 -20.34
CA LEU A 141 2.27 -18.27 -21.52
C LEU A 141 3.20 -18.55 -22.70
N SER A 142 4.21 -17.69 -22.92
CA SER A 142 5.18 -17.87 -24.01
C SER A 142 6.07 -19.12 -23.82
N GLY A 143 6.33 -19.54 -22.58
CA GLY A 143 7.07 -20.77 -22.29
C GLY A 143 6.24 -22.06 -22.44
N THR A 144 4.92 -21.96 -22.59
CA THR A 144 4.00 -23.12 -22.61
C THR A 144 3.38 -23.39 -23.99
N VAL A 145 3.44 -22.43 -24.93
CA VAL A 145 2.81 -22.58 -26.25
C VAL A 145 3.80 -22.27 -27.38
N ALA A 146 4.38 -23.32 -27.95
CA ALA A 146 4.90 -23.26 -29.32
C ALA A 146 3.69 -23.03 -30.27
N GLY A 147 3.43 -21.77 -30.65
CA GLY A 147 2.69 -21.49 -31.89
C GLY A 147 1.36 -20.71 -31.81
N ARG A 148 1.01 -19.99 -30.74
CA ARG A 148 -0.05 -18.97 -30.81
C ARG A 148 0.40 -17.65 -30.21
N PHE A 149 0.60 -16.65 -31.07
CA PHE A 149 0.81 -15.26 -30.69
C PHE A 149 -0.52 -14.72 -30.14
N GLN A 150 -0.70 -14.75 -28.82
CA GLN A 150 -1.80 -14.03 -28.17
C GLN A 150 -1.40 -12.56 -28.01
N SER A 151 -2.32 -11.65 -28.31
CA SER A 151 -2.11 -10.22 -28.08
C SER A 151 -1.78 -9.98 -26.60
N PRO A 152 -0.77 -9.16 -26.26
CA PRO A 152 -0.43 -8.78 -24.87
C PRO A 152 -1.61 -8.23 -24.07
N SER A 153 -2.63 -7.70 -24.76
CA SER A 153 -3.87 -7.17 -24.16
C SER A 153 -4.84 -8.22 -23.62
N SER A 154 -4.57 -9.52 -23.79
CA SER A 154 -5.51 -10.62 -23.48
C SER A 154 -5.09 -11.44 -22.25
N VAL A 155 -3.98 -11.09 -21.62
CA VAL A 155 -3.47 -11.81 -20.44
C VAL A 155 -4.21 -11.28 -19.22
N GLU A 156 -5.23 -12.01 -18.77
CA GLU A 156 -5.92 -11.73 -17.52
C GLU A 156 -4.95 -11.93 -16.33
N ILE A 157 -4.69 -10.85 -15.60
CA ILE A 157 -4.01 -10.89 -14.31
C ILE A 157 -5.05 -10.86 -13.19
N ASP A 158 -4.79 -11.58 -12.10
CA ASP A 158 -5.64 -11.61 -10.91
C ASP A 158 -5.50 -10.32 -10.08
N CYS A 159 -5.91 -9.19 -10.67
CA CYS A 159 -5.87 -7.86 -10.09
C CYS A 159 -7.17 -7.10 -10.41
N PRO A 160 -8.32 -7.54 -9.87
CA PRO A 160 -9.64 -6.99 -10.24
C PRO A 160 -9.81 -5.50 -9.90
N PHE A 161 -9.01 -4.97 -8.97
CA PHE A 161 -9.09 -3.57 -8.55
C PHE A 161 -8.10 -2.65 -9.27
N GLU A 162 -7.29 -3.15 -10.23
CA GLU A 162 -6.40 -2.29 -11.02
C GLU A 162 -7.11 -1.05 -11.61
N PRO A 163 -8.34 -1.15 -12.17
CA PRO A 163 -9.06 0.02 -12.67
C PRO A 163 -9.34 1.08 -11.61
N GLU A 164 -9.65 0.68 -10.37
CA GLU A 164 -9.88 1.59 -9.23
C GLU A 164 -8.62 2.41 -8.94
N PHE A 165 -7.47 1.75 -8.83
CA PHE A 165 -6.20 2.43 -8.51
C PHE A 165 -5.65 3.24 -9.68
N ARG A 166 -5.90 2.82 -10.92
CA ARG A 166 -5.62 3.65 -12.11
C ARG A 166 -6.43 4.95 -12.08
N ALA A 167 -7.70 4.89 -11.68
CA ALA A 167 -8.53 6.09 -11.53
C ALA A 167 -7.97 7.02 -10.44
N TYR A 168 -7.55 6.49 -9.28
CA TYR A 168 -6.91 7.30 -8.24
C TYR A 168 -5.63 7.99 -8.73
N SER A 169 -4.78 7.30 -9.50
CA SER A 169 -3.58 7.92 -10.10
C SER A 169 -3.91 9.10 -11.02
N ILE A 170 -4.98 8.99 -11.81
CA ILE A 170 -5.44 10.09 -12.67
C ILE A 170 -5.92 11.27 -11.82
N LEU A 171 -6.72 11.00 -10.78
CA LEU A 171 -7.24 12.04 -9.88
C LEU A 171 -6.13 12.83 -9.18
N MET A 172 -5.06 12.14 -8.75
CA MET A 172 -3.92 12.76 -8.07
C MET A 172 -3.10 13.69 -8.98
N SER A 173 -3.18 13.50 -10.30
CA SER A 173 -2.42 14.27 -11.29
C SER A 173 -3.29 15.12 -12.22
N LEU A 174 -4.54 15.43 -11.84
CA LEU A 174 -5.44 16.24 -12.69
C LEU A 174 -4.88 17.63 -13.05
N ASN A 175 -4.00 18.17 -12.21
CA ASN A 175 -3.34 19.46 -12.45
C ASN A 175 -2.05 19.33 -13.27
N GLU A 176 -1.59 18.10 -13.52
CA GLU A 176 -0.42 17.81 -14.34
C GLU A 176 -0.88 17.54 -15.77
N TYR A 177 -0.67 18.50 -16.67
CA TYR A 177 -1.09 18.45 -18.08
C TYR A 177 -0.60 17.20 -18.86
N SER A 178 0.31 16.40 -18.30
CA SER A 178 0.87 15.20 -18.91
C SER A 178 0.01 13.94 -18.78
N VAL A 179 -1.00 13.90 -17.90
CA VAL A 179 -1.70 12.63 -17.56
C VAL A 179 -2.83 12.26 -18.53
N LEU A 180 -3.18 13.16 -19.45
CA LEU A 180 -4.20 12.93 -20.48
C LEU A 180 -3.63 12.52 -21.85
N LYS A 181 -2.34 12.18 -21.93
CA LYS A 181 -1.67 11.73 -23.16
C LYS A 181 -1.21 10.28 -23.02
#